data_AF-A0A1R1PL79-F1
#
_entry.id   AF-A0A1R1PL79-F1
#
_cell.length_a   1.000
_cell.length_b   1.000
_cell.length_c   1.000
_cell.angle_alpha   90.00
_cell.angle_beta   90.00
_cell.angle_gamma   90.00
#
_symmetry.space_group_name_H-M   'P 1'
#
loop_
_entity.id
_entity.type
_entity.pdbx_description
1 polymer ?
#
loop_
_entity_poly.entity_id
_entity_poly.type
_entity_poly.pdbx_seq_one_letter_code
_entity_poly.pdbx_strand_id
1 'polypeptide(L)'
;MFINTALCPRLSQIRSMMKSTTKYQTYFNSTYADFVRLNKILKYSPQTATNSSIAFVLAADVFLPIECNNKPKLCSDGTCVTDGDVALSSSNTQLEFQDLRHFSPYSQEFNRLTGGAMLSQLLDELSYQINYSANAKSSDEQSTRPVRMSVYSGHDETIAGILSIFKVKNLEAYLPPYASSIITEVWQNDLDKKYYLRIMYNGKTVALLPNSETQALWCDMNKCDWDTYRDYISKYVPTDLYQECKVKQ
;
A
#
# COMPACT_ATOMS: atom_id res chain seq x y z
N MET A 1 2.95 1.22 -8.84
CA MET A 1 3.61 2.51 -8.59
C MET A 1 4.62 2.36 -7.46
N PHE A 2 5.91 2.55 -7.76
CA PHE A 2 7.01 2.50 -6.79
C PHE A 2 7.22 3.89 -6.18
N ILE A 3 7.65 3.97 -4.92
CA ILE A 3 7.90 5.25 -4.28
C ILE A 3 9.14 5.91 -4.89
N ASN A 4 8.93 7.00 -5.62
CA ASN A 4 10.00 7.75 -6.27
C ASN A 4 10.20 9.11 -5.58
N THR A 5 11.15 9.18 -4.66
CA THR A 5 11.49 10.41 -3.93
C THR A 5 12.20 11.45 -4.80
N ALA A 6 12.79 11.07 -5.93
CA ALA A 6 13.38 12.02 -6.87
C ALA A 6 12.28 12.80 -7.62
N LEU A 7 11.20 12.13 -8.00
CA LEU A 7 10.03 12.77 -8.62
C LEU A 7 9.10 13.44 -7.60
N CYS A 8 9.08 12.95 -6.36
CA CYS A 8 8.28 13.52 -5.28
C CYS A 8 9.12 13.76 -4.01
N PRO A 9 9.90 14.86 -3.96
CA PRO A 9 10.79 15.19 -2.84
C PRO A 9 10.09 15.29 -1.48
N ARG A 10 8.80 15.66 -1.45
CA ARG A 10 7.98 15.68 -0.24
C ARG A 10 7.94 14.32 0.47
N LEU A 11 8.03 13.21 -0.25
CA LEU A 11 8.06 11.87 0.36
C LEU A 11 9.29 11.64 1.22
N SER A 12 10.45 12.19 0.83
CA SER A 12 11.67 12.14 1.67
C SER A 12 11.48 12.94 2.95
N GLN A 13 10.89 14.13 2.85
CA GLN A 13 10.61 14.97 4.02
C GLN A 13 9.63 14.29 4.97
N ILE A 14 8.54 13.72 4.45
CA ILE A 14 7.56 12.96 5.24
C ILE A 14 8.24 11.80 5.95
N ARG A 15 9.03 10.98 5.24
CA ARG A 15 9.77 9.87 5.84
C ARG A 15 10.72 10.35 6.94
N SER A 16 11.41 11.48 6.76
CA SER A 16 12.25 12.06 7.82
C SER A 16 11.43 12.43 9.05
N MET A 17 10.25 13.04 8.87
CA MET A 17 9.36 13.36 9.98
C MET A 17 8.84 12.10 10.69
N MET A 18 8.45 11.06 9.94
CA MET A 18 8.05 9.76 10.51
C MET A 18 9.17 9.15 11.35
N LYS A 19 10.40 9.13 10.81
CA LYS A 19 11.57 8.62 11.53
C LYS A 19 11.88 9.43 12.78
N SER A 20 11.57 10.72 12.81
CA SER A 20 11.79 11.58 14.00
C SER A 20 10.80 11.35 15.14
N THR A 21 9.72 10.59 14.92
CA THR A 21 8.73 10.33 15.98
C THR A 21 9.32 9.48 17.11
N THR A 22 8.91 9.75 18.35
CA THR A 22 9.35 8.98 19.53
C THR A 22 9.09 7.49 19.34
N LYS A 23 7.92 7.12 18.81
CA LYS A 23 7.56 5.72 18.56
C LYS A 23 8.55 5.03 17.62
N TYR A 24 8.88 5.65 16.49
CA TYR A 24 9.85 5.09 15.54
C TYR A 24 11.24 5.02 16.17
N GLN A 25 11.69 6.07 16.86
CA GLN A 25 13.00 6.09 17.51
C GLN A 25 13.13 5.00 18.59
N THR A 26 12.11 4.78 19.42
CA THR A 26 12.08 3.71 20.40
C THR A 26 12.20 2.34 19.74
N TYR A 27 11.43 2.09 18.68
CA TYR A 27 11.49 0.85 17.89
C TYR A 27 12.87 0.64 17.25
N PHE A 28 13.41 1.68 16.60
CA PHE A 28 14.67 1.57 15.87
C PHE A 28 15.83 1.32 16.84
N ASN A 29 15.86 2.03 17.96
CA ASN A 29 16.90 1.85 18.97
C ASN A 29 16.86 0.44 19.60
N SER A 30 15.68 -0.14 19.82
CA SER A 30 15.57 -1.49 20.39
C SER A 30 15.97 -2.60 19.42
N THR A 31 15.93 -2.35 18.11
CA THR A 31 16.22 -3.33 17.06
C THR A 31 17.55 -3.06 16.32
N TYR A 32 18.23 -1.97 16.65
CA TYR A 32 19.42 -1.50 15.93
C TYR A 32 20.57 -2.52 15.91
N ALA A 33 20.81 -3.22 17.03
CA ALA A 33 21.89 -4.21 17.10
C ALA A 33 21.66 -5.38 16.12
N ASP A 34 20.43 -5.87 16.02
CA ASP A 34 20.05 -6.91 15.05
C ASP A 34 20.16 -6.40 13.62
N PHE A 35 19.66 -5.19 13.37
CA PHE A 35 19.80 -4.55 12.07
C PHE A 35 21.26 -4.47 11.60
N VAL A 36 22.18 -4.03 12.46
CA VAL A 36 23.62 -3.97 12.14
C VAL A 36 24.18 -5.38 11.88
N ARG A 37 23.83 -6.35 12.72
CA ARG A 37 24.29 -7.74 12.59
C ARG A 37 23.83 -8.37 11.26
N LEU A 38 22.56 -8.21 10.89
CA LEU A 38 22.01 -8.79 9.65
C LEU A 38 22.61 -8.12 8.41
N ASN A 39 22.80 -6.80 8.42
CA ASN A 39 23.46 -6.09 7.31
C ASN A 39 24.91 -6.53 7.13
N LYS A 40 25.62 -6.85 8.22
CA LYS A 40 26.97 -7.42 8.13
C LYS A 40 26.97 -8.75 7.39
N ILE A 41 26.00 -9.64 7.67
CA ILE A 41 25.87 -10.93 6.97
C ILE A 41 25.60 -10.71 5.47
N LEU A 42 24.78 -9.71 5.14
CA LEU A 42 24.47 -9.31 3.76
C LEU A 42 25.61 -8.54 3.07
N LYS A 43 26.68 -8.20 3.81
CA LYS A 43 27.80 -7.36 3.35
C LYS A 43 27.36 -5.97 2.86
N TYR A 44 26.27 -5.44 3.40
CA TYR A 44 25.87 -4.06 3.14
C TYR A 44 26.70 -3.08 3.98
N SER A 45 27.04 -1.94 3.36
CA SER A 45 27.73 -0.88 4.09
C SER A 45 26.81 -0.27 5.15
N PRO A 46 27.34 0.20 6.30
CA PRO A 46 26.55 0.92 7.29
C PRO A 46 25.77 2.10 6.69
N GLN A 47 26.33 2.77 5.67
CA GLN A 47 25.70 3.87 4.96
C GLN A 47 24.51 3.41 4.10
N THR A 48 24.63 2.27 3.42
CA THR A 48 23.51 1.66 2.67
C THR A 48 22.37 1.30 3.62
N ALA A 49 22.73 0.79 4.80
CA ALA A 49 21.80 0.41 5.84
C ALA A 49 21.04 1.64 6.39
N THR A 50 21.75 2.68 6.84
CA THR A 50 21.12 3.88 7.45
C THR A 50 20.32 4.73 6.44
N ASN A 51 20.71 4.71 5.16
CA ASN A 51 19.99 5.40 4.08
C ASN A 51 18.77 4.63 3.59
N SER A 52 18.58 3.36 3.99
CA SER A 52 17.38 2.61 3.64
C SER A 52 16.13 3.33 4.15
N SER A 53 15.10 3.40 3.31
CA SER A 53 13.81 3.95 3.71
C SER A 53 13.11 3.11 4.79
N ILE A 54 13.48 1.82 4.90
CA ILE A 54 12.91 0.81 5.81
C ILE A 54 14.08 -0.10 6.24
N ALA A 55 14.39 -0.18 7.54
CA ALA A 55 15.63 -0.79 8.02
C ALA A 55 15.71 -2.29 7.70
N PHE A 56 14.63 -3.04 7.93
CA PHE A 56 14.66 -4.50 7.78
C PHE A 56 14.25 -5.02 6.41
N VAL A 57 13.73 -4.17 5.51
CA VAL A 57 13.24 -4.61 4.20
C VAL A 57 14.32 -5.29 3.37
N LEU A 58 15.56 -4.78 3.42
CA LEU A 58 16.69 -5.36 2.68
C LEU A 58 17.03 -6.78 3.16
N ALA A 59 16.89 -7.03 4.46
CA ALA A 59 17.08 -8.35 5.03
C ALA A 59 15.92 -9.28 4.68
N ALA A 60 14.67 -8.81 4.85
CA ALA A 60 13.49 -9.60 4.54
C ALA A 60 13.42 -9.99 3.05
N ASP A 61 13.74 -9.07 2.14
CA ASP A 61 13.72 -9.30 0.68
C ASP A 61 14.76 -10.34 0.24
N VAL A 62 15.84 -10.53 0.99
CA VAL A 62 16.83 -11.59 0.73
C VAL A 62 16.46 -12.88 1.45
N PHE A 63 16.06 -12.80 2.72
CA PHE A 63 15.89 -13.98 3.58
C PHE A 63 14.57 -14.72 3.32
N LEU A 64 13.48 -14.01 3.04
CA LEU A 64 12.18 -14.64 2.77
C LEU A 64 12.22 -15.52 1.51
N PRO A 65 12.78 -15.09 0.36
CA PRO A 65 12.86 -15.97 -0.81
C PRO A 65 13.76 -17.18 -0.59
N ILE A 66 14.86 -17.04 0.16
CA ILE A 66 15.72 -18.17 0.54
C ILE A 66 14.91 -19.19 1.32
N GLU A 67 14.16 -18.72 2.33
CA GLU A 67 13.30 -19.56 3.17
C GLU A 67 12.21 -20.25 2.35
N CYS A 68 11.41 -19.48 1.60
CA CYS A 68 10.30 -20.01 0.83
C CYS A 68 10.71 -21.04 -0.23
N ASN A 69 11.96 -20.99 -0.71
CA ASN A 69 12.48 -21.91 -1.71
C ASN A 69 13.38 -23.01 -1.13
N ASN A 70 13.38 -23.19 0.20
CA ASN A 70 14.21 -24.18 0.90
C ASN A 70 15.69 -24.12 0.50
N LYS A 71 16.22 -22.90 0.30
CA LYS A 71 17.62 -22.69 -0.05
C LYS A 71 18.48 -22.70 1.22
N PRO A 72 19.77 -23.08 1.12
CA PRO A 72 20.70 -22.96 2.25
C PRO A 72 20.73 -21.52 2.79
N LYS A 73 20.75 -21.40 4.12
CA LYS A 73 20.83 -20.09 4.80
C LYS A 73 22.10 -19.36 4.40
N LEU A 74 22.00 -18.03 4.27
CA LEU A 74 23.16 -17.20 3.99
C LEU A 74 24.10 -17.18 5.20
N CYS A 75 25.40 -17.28 4.94
CA CYS A 75 26.43 -17.15 5.97
C CYS A 75 27.53 -16.19 5.50
N SER A 76 28.08 -15.41 6.44
CA SER A 76 29.27 -14.59 6.23
C SER A 76 30.14 -14.63 7.48
N ASP A 77 31.46 -14.77 7.29
CA ASP A 77 32.46 -14.76 8.38
C ASP A 77 32.12 -15.72 9.54
N GLY A 78 31.65 -16.93 9.21
CA GLY A 78 31.29 -17.95 10.20
C GLY A 78 29.98 -17.70 10.96
N THR A 79 29.23 -16.65 10.63
CA THR A 79 27.90 -16.38 11.16
C THR A 79 26.85 -16.65 10.10
N CYS A 80 25.83 -17.44 10.42
CA CYS A 80 24.74 -17.78 9.52
C CYS A 80 23.42 -17.15 9.96
N VAL A 81 22.57 -16.85 8.99
CA VAL A 81 21.16 -16.50 9.23
C VAL A 81 20.45 -17.69 9.86
N THR A 82 19.71 -17.44 10.93
CA THR A 82 18.86 -18.42 11.62
C THR A 82 17.39 -18.24 11.24
N ASP A 83 16.52 -19.20 11.58
CA ASP A 83 15.07 -19.03 11.39
C ASP A 83 14.52 -17.85 12.21
N GLY A 84 15.09 -17.62 13.39
CA GLY A 84 14.79 -16.44 14.21
C GLY A 84 15.13 -15.13 13.50
N ASP A 85 16.22 -15.09 12.72
CA ASP A 85 16.59 -13.91 11.93
C ASP A 85 15.62 -13.65 10.77
N VAL A 86 15.13 -14.71 10.11
CA VAL A 86 14.10 -14.61 9.07
C VAL A 86 12.83 -14.02 9.67
N ALA A 87 12.34 -14.60 10.78
CA ALA A 87 11.16 -14.13 11.48
C ALA A 87 11.31 -12.67 11.94
N LEU A 88 12.44 -12.34 12.57
CA LEU A 88 12.74 -10.99 13.05
C LEU A 88 12.75 -9.96 11.92
N SER A 89 13.42 -10.26 10.80
CA SER A 89 13.45 -9.37 9.64
C SER A 89 12.06 -9.15 9.03
N SER A 90 11.25 -10.20 8.91
CA SER A 90 9.89 -10.11 8.39
C SER A 90 8.97 -9.32 9.32
N SER A 91 8.98 -9.62 10.63
CA SER A 91 8.15 -8.92 11.61
C SER A 91 8.51 -7.44 11.72
N ASN A 92 9.80 -7.10 11.71
CA ASN A 92 10.23 -5.71 11.73
C ASN A 92 9.87 -4.98 10.44
N THR A 93 10.03 -5.61 9.28
CA THR A 93 9.59 -5.04 8.00
C THR A 93 8.09 -4.74 8.03
N GLN A 94 7.29 -5.69 8.52
CA GLN A 94 5.84 -5.53 8.67
C GLN A 94 5.47 -4.36 9.59
N LEU A 95 6.17 -4.19 10.71
CA LEU A 95 5.98 -3.07 11.63
C LEU A 95 6.33 -1.73 10.97
N GLU A 96 7.43 -1.66 10.22
CA GLU A 96 7.84 -0.45 9.53
C GLU A 96 6.84 -0.06 8.42
N PHE A 97 6.32 -1.03 7.67
CA PHE A 97 5.23 -0.79 6.71
C PHE A 97 3.96 -0.32 7.41
N GLN A 98 3.59 -0.91 8.53
CA GLN A 98 2.42 -0.48 9.32
C GLN A 98 2.60 0.94 9.86
N ASP A 99 3.80 1.31 10.33
CA ASP A 99 4.05 2.67 10.80
C ASP A 99 3.94 3.68 9.65
N LEU A 100 4.64 3.41 8.55
CA LEU A 100 4.63 4.22 7.33
C LEU A 100 3.21 4.43 6.76
N ARG A 101 2.41 3.36 6.73
CA ARG A 101 1.12 3.32 6.03
C ARG A 101 -0.08 3.57 6.92
N HIS A 102 0.06 3.45 8.24
CA HIS A 102 -1.11 3.46 9.12
C HIS A 102 -0.88 4.19 10.43
N PHE A 103 0.14 3.82 11.21
CA PHE A 103 0.24 4.31 12.58
C PHE A 103 0.92 5.67 12.72
N SER A 104 1.77 6.06 11.78
CA SER A 104 2.42 7.36 11.84
C SER A 104 1.41 8.48 11.63
N PRO A 105 1.52 9.63 12.35
CA PRO A 105 0.65 10.79 12.12
C PRO A 105 0.79 11.36 10.69
N TYR A 106 1.88 11.04 9.99
CA TYR A 106 2.11 11.49 8.62
C TYR A 106 1.65 10.46 7.55
N SER A 107 1.12 9.31 7.96
CA SER A 107 0.74 8.21 7.05
C SER A 107 -0.34 8.63 6.04
N GLN A 108 -1.30 9.47 6.45
CA GLN A 108 -2.35 9.94 5.56
C GLN A 108 -1.79 10.76 4.38
N GLU A 109 -0.88 11.71 4.66
CA GLU A 109 -0.24 12.50 3.60
C GLU A 109 0.64 11.61 2.71
N PHE A 110 1.37 10.67 3.31
CA PHE A 110 2.18 9.71 2.59
C PHE A 110 1.37 8.83 1.63
N ASN A 111 0.23 8.31 2.09
CA ASN A 111 -0.65 7.48 1.28
C ASN A 111 -1.32 8.27 0.17
N ARG A 112 -1.72 9.53 0.45
CA ARG A 112 -2.24 10.46 -0.57
C ARG A 112 -1.26 10.67 -1.72
N LEU A 113 0.02 10.90 -1.42
CA LEU A 113 1.06 11.12 -2.43
C LEU A 113 1.59 9.85 -3.11
N THR A 114 1.17 8.66 -2.66
CA THR A 114 1.61 7.38 -3.22
C THR A 114 0.43 6.59 -3.79
N GLY A 115 -0.36 5.92 -2.94
CA GLY A 115 -1.53 5.16 -3.37
C GLY A 115 -2.63 6.03 -4.00
N GLY A 116 -2.75 7.29 -3.56
CA GLY A 116 -3.77 8.22 -4.05
C GLY A 116 -3.70 8.50 -5.55
N ALA A 117 -2.49 8.60 -6.12
CA ALA A 117 -2.32 8.82 -7.55
C ALA A 117 -2.85 7.65 -8.40
N MET A 118 -2.61 6.40 -7.97
CA MET A 118 -3.18 5.21 -8.62
C MET A 118 -4.71 5.17 -8.48
N LEU A 119 -5.23 5.54 -7.31
CA LEU A 119 -6.67 5.59 -7.07
C LEU A 119 -7.37 6.70 -7.87
N SER A 120 -6.66 7.77 -8.25
CA SER A 120 -7.19 8.77 -9.20
C SER A 120 -7.51 8.14 -10.54
N GLN A 121 -6.57 7.39 -11.13
CA GLN A 121 -6.78 6.69 -12.38
C GLN A 121 -7.94 5.69 -12.28
N LEU A 122 -7.99 4.93 -11.19
CA LEU A 122 -9.07 3.96 -10.97
C LEU A 122 -10.44 4.66 -10.82
N LEU A 123 -10.50 5.81 -10.13
CA LEU A 123 -11.72 6.59 -10.00
C LEU A 123 -12.19 7.12 -11.36
N ASP A 124 -11.29 7.62 -12.20
CA ASP A 124 -11.63 8.11 -13.54
C ASP A 124 -12.17 6.98 -14.42
N GLU A 125 -11.55 5.81 -14.38
CA GLU A 125 -12.02 4.63 -15.12
C GLU A 125 -13.41 4.18 -14.65
N LEU A 126 -13.61 4.02 -13.33
CA LEU A 126 -14.90 3.64 -12.78
C LEU A 126 -15.99 4.68 -13.10
N SER A 127 -15.66 5.97 -12.97
CA SER A 127 -16.57 7.07 -13.31
C SER A 127 -16.98 7.02 -14.78
N TYR A 128 -16.02 6.81 -15.68
CA TYR A 128 -16.29 6.69 -17.11
C TYR A 128 -17.20 5.50 -17.41
N GLN A 129 -16.95 4.32 -16.83
CA GLN A 129 -17.79 3.14 -17.01
C GLN A 129 -19.23 3.37 -16.52
N ILE A 130 -19.37 3.94 -15.33
CA ILE A 130 -20.68 4.21 -14.71
C ILE A 130 -21.45 5.24 -15.54
N ASN A 131 -20.80 6.33 -15.96
CA ASN A 131 -21.40 7.36 -16.79
C ASN A 131 -21.80 6.81 -18.16
N TYR A 132 -20.96 5.99 -18.78
CA TYR A 132 -21.30 5.33 -20.03
C TYR A 132 -22.54 4.43 -19.84
N SER A 133 -22.54 3.56 -18.83
CA SER A 133 -23.63 2.63 -18.54
C SER A 133 -24.95 3.35 -18.23
N ALA A 134 -24.91 4.48 -17.50
CA ALA A 134 -26.09 5.26 -17.16
C ALA A 134 -26.69 6.03 -18.36
N ASN A 135 -25.85 6.42 -19.33
CA ASN A 135 -26.26 7.25 -20.47
C ASN A 135 -26.35 6.48 -21.80
N ALA A 136 -25.95 5.21 -21.83
CA ALA A 136 -26.02 4.37 -23.01
C ALA A 136 -27.49 4.22 -23.44
N LYS A 137 -27.91 5.02 -24.43
CA LYS A 137 -29.13 4.75 -25.20
C LYS A 137 -28.94 3.43 -25.93
N SER A 138 -30.04 2.68 -26.07
CA SER A 138 -30.12 1.37 -26.71
C SER A 138 -29.12 1.22 -27.87
N SER A 139 -28.24 0.24 -27.71
CA SER A 139 -27.17 -0.20 -28.60
C SER A 139 -27.52 -0.07 -30.09
N ASP A 140 -26.83 0.82 -30.79
CA ASP A 140 -26.36 0.62 -32.18
C ASP A 140 -25.56 1.82 -32.74
N GLU A 141 -25.58 3.00 -32.10
CA GLU A 141 -24.91 4.21 -32.63
C GLU A 141 -23.54 4.57 -32.03
N GLN A 142 -23.07 3.88 -30.98
CA GLN A 142 -21.77 4.21 -30.35
C GLN A 142 -20.64 3.33 -30.86
N SER A 143 -19.78 3.93 -31.70
CA SER A 143 -18.63 3.28 -32.36
C SER A 143 -17.52 2.85 -31.39
N THR A 144 -17.54 3.30 -30.13
CA THR A 144 -16.54 2.93 -29.11
C THR A 144 -17.20 2.38 -27.86
N ARG A 145 -17.06 1.06 -27.65
CA ARG A 145 -17.46 0.40 -26.40
C ARG A 145 -16.41 0.68 -25.31
N PRO A 146 -16.82 0.83 -24.05
CA PRO A 146 -15.89 1.13 -22.98
C PRO A 146 -15.09 -0.13 -22.58
N VAL A 147 -13.90 0.07 -22.00
CA VAL A 147 -13.02 -1.01 -21.53
C VAL A 147 -13.70 -1.81 -20.43
N ARG A 148 -13.84 -3.13 -20.59
CA ARG A 148 -14.52 -3.98 -19.59
C ARG A 148 -13.62 -4.48 -18.47
N MET A 149 -12.30 -4.44 -18.68
CA MET A 149 -11.31 -4.92 -17.72
C MET A 149 -10.00 -4.17 -17.93
N SER A 150 -9.51 -3.52 -16.88
CA SER A 150 -8.17 -2.95 -16.80
C SER A 150 -7.31 -3.86 -15.92
N VAL A 151 -6.09 -4.18 -16.37
CA VAL A 151 -5.14 -4.99 -15.60
C VAL A 151 -3.89 -4.17 -15.33
N TYR A 152 -3.58 -4.01 -14.04
CA TYR A 152 -2.42 -3.28 -13.57
C TYR A 152 -1.43 -4.24 -12.91
N SER A 153 -0.24 -4.36 -13.48
CA SER A 153 0.88 -5.02 -12.80
C SER A 153 1.64 -3.97 -11.98
N GLY A 154 1.75 -4.21 -10.67
CA GLY A 154 2.39 -3.31 -9.73
C GLY A 154 3.29 -4.06 -8.75
N HIS A 155 3.80 -3.33 -7.76
CA HIS A 155 4.60 -3.89 -6.68
C HIS A 155 3.74 -4.08 -5.42
N ASP A 156 4.27 -4.82 -4.46
CA ASP A 156 3.78 -4.88 -3.09
C ASP A 156 3.44 -3.50 -2.50
N GLU A 157 4.30 -2.49 -2.70
CA GLU A 157 4.05 -1.11 -2.26
C GLU A 157 2.80 -0.48 -2.92
N THR A 158 2.43 -0.92 -4.11
CA THR A 158 1.22 -0.44 -4.81
C THR A 158 -0.03 -0.96 -4.13
N ILE A 159 -0.05 -2.28 -3.85
CA ILE A 159 -1.14 -2.93 -3.14
C ILE A 159 -1.24 -2.37 -1.71
N ALA A 160 -0.12 -2.30 -0.98
CA ALA A 160 -0.08 -1.76 0.37
C ALA A 160 -0.59 -0.30 0.40
N GLY A 161 -0.22 0.52 -0.58
CA GLY A 161 -0.72 1.89 -0.74
C GLY A 161 -2.26 1.95 -0.86
N ILE A 162 -2.85 1.11 -1.71
CA ILE A 162 -4.30 1.04 -1.89
C ILE A 162 -4.99 0.56 -0.61
N LEU A 163 -4.54 -0.56 -0.04
CA LEU A 163 -5.13 -1.13 1.19
C LEU A 163 -5.03 -0.16 2.38
N SER A 164 -3.97 0.65 2.43
CA SER A 164 -3.77 1.62 3.51
C SER A 164 -4.77 2.77 3.45
N ILE A 165 -5.12 3.22 2.24
CA ILE A 165 -6.17 4.22 2.03
C ILE A 165 -7.52 3.66 2.41
N PHE A 166 -7.81 2.40 2.08
CA PHE A 166 -9.04 1.74 2.54
C PHE A 166 -9.10 1.56 4.06
N LYS A 167 -7.97 1.64 4.76
CA LYS A 167 -7.82 1.34 6.20
C LYS A 167 -8.24 -0.09 6.51
N VAL A 168 -7.61 -1.07 5.87
CA VAL A 168 -7.95 -2.48 6.09
C VAL A 168 -7.67 -2.95 7.52
N LYS A 169 -8.51 -3.87 8.02
CA LYS A 169 -8.38 -4.49 9.34
C LYS A 169 -7.18 -5.44 9.44
N ASN A 170 -6.91 -6.18 8.37
CA ASN A 170 -5.79 -7.10 8.34
C ASN A 170 -4.48 -6.33 8.06
N LEU A 171 -3.80 -5.89 9.11
CA LEU A 171 -2.56 -5.11 8.99
C LEU A 171 -1.40 -5.91 8.42
N GLU A 172 -1.45 -7.25 8.45
CA GLU A 172 -0.47 -8.12 7.76
C GLU A 172 -0.55 -7.96 6.24
N ALA A 173 -1.64 -7.39 5.72
CA ALA A 173 -1.78 -7.11 4.29
C ALA A 173 -0.86 -5.97 3.81
N TYR A 174 -0.16 -5.26 4.69
CA TYR A 174 0.81 -4.23 4.30
C TYR A 174 2.17 -4.76 3.86
N LEU A 175 2.45 -6.05 4.04
CA LEU A 175 3.50 -6.78 3.33
C LEU A 175 2.85 -7.84 2.42
N PRO A 176 2.30 -7.44 1.26
CA PRO A 176 1.60 -8.36 0.37
C PRO A 176 2.47 -9.54 -0.06
N PRO A 177 1.98 -10.80 0.03
CA PRO A 177 2.71 -11.94 -0.52
C PRO A 177 2.80 -11.88 -2.05
N TYR A 178 3.70 -12.67 -2.63
CA TYR A 178 3.81 -12.80 -4.08
C TYR A 178 2.49 -13.17 -4.75
N ALA A 179 2.28 -12.66 -5.96
CA ALA A 179 1.05 -12.80 -6.74
C ALA A 179 -0.22 -12.29 -6.03
N SER A 180 -0.05 -11.40 -5.04
CA SER A 180 -1.18 -10.70 -4.45
C SER A 180 -1.94 -9.87 -5.48
N SER A 181 -3.24 -9.75 -5.27
CA SER A 181 -4.12 -9.02 -6.18
C SER A 181 -5.20 -8.28 -5.40
N ILE A 182 -5.57 -7.11 -5.92
CA ILE A 182 -6.79 -6.40 -5.56
C ILE A 182 -7.69 -6.44 -6.79
N ILE A 183 -8.92 -6.91 -6.62
CA ILE A 183 -9.94 -6.92 -7.66
C ILE A 183 -11.02 -5.94 -7.23
N THR A 184 -11.26 -4.93 -8.06
CA THR A 184 -12.36 -3.97 -7.90
C THR A 184 -13.35 -4.20 -9.02
N GLU A 185 -14.58 -4.55 -8.65
CA GLU A 185 -15.67 -4.78 -9.59
C GLU A 185 -16.74 -3.71 -9.40
N VAL A 186 -17.38 -3.31 -10.51
CA VAL A 186 -18.54 -2.42 -10.50
C VAL A 186 -19.78 -3.18 -10.94
N TRP A 187 -20.84 -3.01 -10.17
CA TRP A 187 -22.12 -3.69 -10.35
C TRP A 187 -23.24 -2.65 -10.41
N GLN A 188 -24.20 -2.82 -11.32
CA GLN A 188 -25.45 -2.08 -11.27
C GLN A 188 -26.51 -2.97 -10.61
N ASN A 189 -27.24 -2.42 -9.65
CA ASN A 189 -28.38 -3.11 -9.07
C ASN A 189 -29.62 -2.93 -9.95
N ASP A 190 -30.31 -4.01 -10.29
CA ASP A 190 -31.45 -3.94 -11.20
C ASP A 190 -32.70 -3.27 -10.61
N LEU A 191 -32.83 -3.21 -9.29
CA LEU A 191 -34.01 -2.68 -8.61
C LEU A 191 -33.93 -1.16 -8.45
N ASP A 192 -32.85 -0.65 -7.87
CA ASP A 192 -32.68 0.79 -7.62
C ASP A 192 -31.85 1.51 -8.69
N LYS A 193 -31.30 0.76 -9.66
CA LYS A 193 -30.43 1.24 -10.74
C LYS A 193 -29.15 1.94 -10.28
N LYS A 194 -28.79 1.81 -9.00
CA LYS A 194 -27.56 2.35 -8.42
C LYS A 194 -26.37 1.46 -8.69
N TYR A 195 -25.18 2.05 -8.57
CA TYR A 195 -23.91 1.37 -8.77
C TYR A 195 -23.24 1.05 -7.43
N TYR A 196 -22.70 -0.15 -7.35
CA TYR A 196 -22.04 -0.69 -6.17
C TYR A 196 -20.68 -1.27 -6.56
N LEU A 197 -19.70 -1.13 -5.67
CA LEU A 197 -18.39 -1.73 -5.82
C LEU A 197 -18.25 -2.95 -4.92
N ARG A 198 -17.60 -3.98 -5.44
CA ARG A 198 -17.05 -5.09 -4.67
C ARG A 198 -15.53 -5.07 -4.76
N ILE A 199 -14.85 -5.06 -3.62
CA ILE A 199 -13.39 -5.03 -3.55
C ILE A 199 -12.88 -6.24 -2.79
N MET A 200 -12.02 -7.01 -3.46
CA MET A 200 -11.42 -8.23 -2.93
C MET A 200 -9.91 -8.11 -2.90
N TYR A 201 -9.29 -8.64 -1.85
CA TYR A 201 -7.85 -8.84 -1.73
C TYR A 201 -7.56 -10.33 -1.59
N ASN A 202 -6.78 -10.89 -2.51
CA ASN A 202 -6.44 -12.32 -2.55
C ASN A 202 -7.67 -13.24 -2.44
N GLY A 203 -8.71 -12.91 -3.22
CA GLY A 203 -9.96 -13.69 -3.29
C GLY A 203 -10.92 -13.51 -2.11
N LYS A 204 -10.63 -12.63 -1.15
CA LYS A 204 -11.49 -12.34 -0.01
C LYS A 204 -11.95 -10.90 -0.04
N THR A 205 -13.22 -10.63 0.27
CA THR A 205 -13.72 -9.27 0.43
C THR A 205 -12.89 -8.52 1.46
N VAL A 206 -12.51 -7.28 1.13
CA VAL A 206 -11.68 -6.44 1.97
C VAL A 206 -12.43 -6.07 3.26
N ALA A 207 -11.88 -6.42 4.42
CA ALA A 207 -12.41 -6.02 5.72
C ALA A 207 -11.77 -4.69 6.17
N LEU A 208 -12.59 -3.72 6.56
CA LEU A 208 -12.15 -2.38 6.95
C LEU A 208 -12.04 -2.24 8.47
N LEU A 209 -11.16 -1.34 8.91
CA LEU A 209 -11.14 -0.83 10.28
C LEU A 209 -12.29 0.17 10.48
N PRO A 210 -13.00 0.11 11.62
CA PRO A 210 -13.94 1.15 11.97
C PRO A 210 -13.23 2.48 12.23
N ASN A 211 -13.95 3.57 12.00
CA ASN A 211 -13.51 4.88 12.45
C ASN A 211 -13.34 4.88 13.98
N SER A 212 -12.24 5.46 14.48
CA SER A 212 -11.91 5.45 15.91
C SER A 212 -12.93 6.18 16.79
N GLU A 213 -13.60 7.20 16.24
CA GLU A 213 -14.58 8.03 16.96
C GLU A 213 -15.99 7.45 16.85
N THR A 214 -16.43 7.11 15.63
CA THR A 214 -17.82 6.70 15.40
C THR A 214 -18.05 5.20 15.49
N GLN A 215 -16.98 4.40 15.50
CA GLN A 215 -16.99 2.94 15.40
C GLN A 215 -17.67 2.37 14.14
N ALA A 216 -18.08 3.24 13.21
CA ALA A 216 -18.71 2.85 11.96
C ALA A 216 -17.66 2.54 10.88
N LEU A 217 -17.97 1.57 10.01
CA LEU A 217 -17.24 1.37 8.77
C LEU A 217 -17.63 2.46 7.78
N TRP A 218 -16.65 3.00 7.04
CA TRP A 218 -16.96 3.99 6.00
C TRP A 218 -17.67 3.37 4.79
N CYS A 219 -17.56 2.05 4.60
CA CYS A 219 -18.34 1.30 3.62
C CYS A 219 -18.32 -0.21 3.91
N ASP A 220 -19.18 -0.98 3.26
CA ASP A 220 -19.06 -2.44 3.12
C ASP A 220 -18.43 -2.75 1.76
N MET A 221 -17.21 -3.29 1.74
CA MET A 221 -16.49 -3.61 0.50
C MET A 221 -17.11 -4.74 -0.31
N ASN A 222 -18.16 -5.42 0.17
CA ASN A 222 -18.92 -6.36 -0.65
C ASN A 222 -19.99 -5.68 -1.53
N LYS A 223 -20.44 -4.48 -1.14
CA LYS A 223 -21.52 -3.75 -1.79
C LYS A 223 -21.41 -2.25 -1.49
N CYS A 224 -20.24 -1.68 -1.77
CA CYS A 224 -19.97 -0.28 -1.43
C CYS A 224 -20.67 0.64 -2.41
N ASP A 225 -21.54 1.52 -1.94
CA ASP A 225 -22.22 2.49 -2.80
C ASP A 225 -21.19 3.38 -3.53
N TRP A 226 -21.40 3.60 -4.84
CA TRP A 226 -20.45 4.32 -5.69
C TRP A 226 -20.17 5.75 -5.19
N ASP A 227 -21.21 6.50 -4.81
CA ASP A 227 -21.04 7.87 -4.34
C ASP A 227 -20.26 7.88 -3.01
N THR A 228 -20.58 6.96 -2.11
CA THR A 228 -19.85 6.77 -0.85
C THR A 228 -18.37 6.46 -1.09
N TYR A 229 -18.08 5.55 -2.03
CA TYR A 229 -16.71 5.22 -2.42
C TYR A 229 -15.98 6.42 -3.02
N ARG A 230 -16.56 7.06 -4.03
CA ARG A 230 -15.96 8.22 -4.72
C ARG A 230 -15.64 9.32 -3.71
N ASP A 231 -16.58 9.66 -2.84
CA ASP A 231 -16.43 10.75 -1.87
C ASP A 231 -15.37 10.42 -0.81
N TYR A 232 -15.26 9.15 -0.41
CA TYR A 232 -14.19 8.72 0.49
C TYR A 232 -12.81 8.80 -0.18
N ILE A 233 -12.67 8.21 -1.37
CA ILE A 233 -11.38 8.10 -2.06
C ILE A 233 -10.88 9.46 -2.55
N SER A 234 -11.78 10.37 -2.95
CA SER A 234 -11.41 11.73 -3.39
C SER A 234 -10.61 12.51 -2.34
N LYS A 235 -10.77 12.20 -1.04
CA LYS A 235 -9.99 12.79 0.05
C LYS A 235 -8.51 12.40 0.01
N TYR A 236 -8.18 11.28 -0.63
CA TYR A 236 -6.83 10.76 -0.77
C TYR A 236 -6.25 10.95 -2.17
N VAL A 237 -7.04 11.47 -3.13
CA VAL A 237 -6.53 11.79 -4.46
C VAL A 237 -5.85 13.17 -4.45
N PRO A 238 -4.55 13.26 -4.80
CA PRO A 238 -3.86 14.53 -4.94
C PRO A 238 -4.54 15.37 -6.03
N THR A 239 -4.84 16.64 -5.74
CA THR A 239 -5.48 17.56 -6.70
C THR A 239 -4.47 18.03 -7.73
N ASP A 240 -3.25 18.33 -7.28
CA ASP A 240 -2.10 18.59 -8.13
C ASP A 240 -0.91 17.87 -7.53
N LEU A 241 -0.67 16.65 -8.01
CA LEU A 241 0.42 15.81 -7.51
C LEU A 241 1.77 16.52 -7.60
N TYR A 242 2.02 17.29 -8.66
CA TYR A 242 3.29 17.98 -8.86
C TYR A 242 3.51 19.06 -7.78
N GLN A 243 2.49 19.87 -7.49
CA GLN A 243 2.59 20.88 -6.45
C GLN A 243 2.64 20.27 -5.05
N GLU A 244 1.82 19.26 -4.78
CA GLU A 244 1.80 18.57 -3.48
C GLU A 244 3.10 17.78 -3.20
N CYS A 245 3.84 17.41 -4.25
CA CYS A 245 5.14 16.76 -4.16
C CYS A 245 6.32 17.69 -3.81
N LYS A 246 6.12 19.01 -3.79
CA LYS A 246 7.16 19.96 -3.38
C LYS A 246 7.43 19.88 -1.88
N VAL A 247 8.68 20.09 -1.50
CA VAL A 247 9.08 20.19 -0.09
C VAL A 247 8.34 21.37 0.55
N LYS A 248 7.76 21.16 1.74
CA LYS A 248 7.13 22.24 2.51
C LYS A 248 8.18 22.87 3.43
N GLN A 249 8.16 24.18 3.56
CA GLN A 249 9.03 24.91 4.50
C GLN A 249 8.52 24.74 5.92
#